data_AF-A0A4P8VX52-F1
#
_entry.id   AF-A0A4P8VX52-F1
#
_cell.length_a   1.000
_cell.length_b   1.000
_cell.length_c   1.000
_cell.angle_alpha   90.00
_cell.angle_beta   90.00
_cell.angle_gamma   90.00
#
_symmetry.space_group_name_H-M   'P 1'
#
loop_
_entity.id
_entity.type
_entity.pdbx_description
1 polymer ?
#
loop_
_entity_poly.entity_id
_entity_poly.type
_entity_poly.pdbx_seq_one_letter_code
_entity_poly.pdbx_strand_id
1 'polypeptide(L)'
;LLRTITLSLAVWGCALFTSTTHANALEGVRVWPSPDETRVVIDLKTEADYSYFTLSSPERLVVDLKNTTLNTKLPLKVADSPVLEQIRNSSPPEKGTYRLVFELQRKVNP
;
A
#
# COMPACT_ATOMS: atom_id res chain seq x y z
N LEU A 1 -36.59 20.52 -57.20
CA LEU A 1 -36.00 20.99 -55.92
C LEU A 1 -36.50 20.07 -54.79
N LEU A 2 -35.87 18.91 -54.57
CA LEU A 2 -36.13 18.08 -53.39
C LEU A 2 -34.77 17.79 -52.74
N ARG A 3 -34.52 18.37 -51.57
CA ARG A 3 -33.35 18.09 -50.73
C ARG A 3 -33.77 17.02 -49.74
N THR A 4 -33.22 15.82 -49.86
CA THR A 4 -33.31 14.79 -48.83
C THR A 4 -32.47 15.22 -47.63
N ILE A 5 -33.08 15.27 -46.45
CA ILE A 5 -32.40 15.52 -45.17
C ILE A 5 -32.19 14.16 -44.53
N THR A 6 -30.97 13.63 -44.59
CA THR A 6 -30.56 12.45 -43.83
C THR A 6 -30.19 12.89 -42.41
N LEU A 7 -31.03 12.56 -41.45
CA LEU A 7 -30.75 12.75 -40.02
C LEU A 7 -29.93 11.53 -39.54
N SER A 8 -28.61 11.61 -39.63
CA SER A 8 -27.74 10.58 -39.05
C SER A 8 -27.67 10.77 -37.53
N LEU A 9 -28.41 9.95 -36.79
CA LEU A 9 -28.29 9.83 -35.34
C LEU A 9 -26.83 9.43 -35.00
N ALA A 10 -26.05 10.38 -34.52
CA ALA A 10 -24.75 10.09 -33.94
C ALA A 10 -24.98 9.41 -32.58
N VAL A 11 -25.02 8.07 -32.58
CA VAL A 11 -24.97 7.26 -31.35
C VAL A 11 -23.56 7.41 -30.79
N TRP A 12 -23.38 8.42 -29.95
CA TRP A 12 -22.17 8.65 -29.19
C TRP A 12 -22.16 7.64 -28.05
N GLY A 13 -21.68 6.43 -28.36
CA GLY A 13 -21.52 5.35 -27.40
C GLY A 13 -20.52 5.75 -26.32
N CYS A 14 -21.02 6.16 -25.16
CA CYS A 14 -20.25 6.18 -23.92
C CYS A 14 -19.85 4.73 -23.60
N ALA A 15 -18.67 4.32 -24.05
CA ALA A 15 -18.01 3.13 -23.53
C ALA A 15 -17.65 3.42 -22.07
N LEU A 16 -18.48 2.92 -21.15
CA LEU A 16 -18.13 2.86 -19.74
C LEU A 16 -16.97 1.85 -19.60
N PHE A 17 -15.74 2.34 -19.70
CA PHE A 17 -14.57 1.57 -19.32
C PHE A 17 -14.63 1.39 -17.80
N THR A 18 -15.15 0.24 -17.36
CA THR A 18 -15.05 -0.16 -15.96
C THR A 18 -13.61 -0.59 -15.71
N SER A 19 -12.82 0.26 -15.07
CA SER A 19 -11.49 -0.11 -14.58
C SER A 19 -11.67 -1.19 -13.51
N THR A 20 -11.44 -2.45 -13.86
CA THR A 20 -11.34 -3.51 -12.86
C THR A 20 -10.06 -3.29 -12.08
N THR A 21 -10.15 -2.66 -10.90
CA THR A 21 -9.03 -2.62 -9.97
C THR A 21 -8.83 -4.04 -9.44
N HIS A 22 -7.70 -4.65 -9.79
CA HIS A 22 -7.31 -5.93 -9.18
C HIS A 22 -6.81 -5.65 -7.77
N ALA A 23 -7.37 -6.37 -6.78
CA ALA A 23 -6.87 -6.29 -5.42
C ALA A 23 -5.41 -6.80 -5.37
N ASN A 24 -4.50 -5.96 -4.90
CA ASN A 24 -3.12 -6.34 -4.62
C ASN A 24 -3.05 -7.09 -3.27
N ALA A 25 -1.94 -7.77 -3.02
CA ALA A 25 -1.71 -8.54 -1.80
C ALA A 25 -0.29 -8.34 -1.28
N LEU A 26 -0.17 -8.11 0.02
CA LEU A 26 1.07 -8.21 0.79
C LEU A 26 1.38 -9.68 1.05
N GLU A 27 2.36 -10.21 0.32
CA GLU A 27 2.73 -11.63 0.33
C GLU A 27 3.79 -11.95 1.40
N GLY A 28 4.61 -10.97 1.78
CA GLY A 28 5.68 -11.19 2.74
C GLY A 28 6.32 -9.90 3.24
N VAL A 29 7.03 -10.03 4.36
CA VAL A 29 7.90 -8.99 4.88
C VAL A 29 9.22 -9.64 5.29
N ARG A 30 10.33 -9.15 4.75
CA ARG A 30 11.68 -9.64 5.03
C ARG A 30 12.47 -8.55 5.72
N VAL A 31 13.15 -8.90 6.81
CA VAL A 31 13.89 -7.96 7.65
C VAL A 31 15.34 -8.37 7.72
N TRP A 32 16.24 -7.42 7.47
CA TRP A 32 17.68 -7.60 7.49
C TRP A 32 18.30 -6.57 8.43
N PRO A 33 18.49 -6.93 9.71
CA PRO A 33 19.21 -6.10 10.66
C PRO A 33 20.71 -5.98 10.31
N SER A 34 21.26 -4.79 10.49
CA SER A 34 22.71 -4.54 10.53
C SER A 34 23.03 -3.65 11.74
N PRO A 35 24.30 -3.43 12.10
CA PRO A 35 24.66 -2.61 13.26
C PRO A 35 24.15 -1.16 13.19
N ASP A 36 23.99 -0.59 11.99
CA ASP A 36 23.66 0.82 11.80
C ASP A 36 22.26 1.05 11.19
N GLU A 37 21.73 0.08 10.44
CA GLU A 37 20.45 0.17 9.77
C GLU A 37 19.62 -1.11 9.91
N THR A 38 18.36 -1.07 9.52
CA THR A 38 17.55 -2.28 9.35
C THR A 38 16.76 -2.16 8.07
N ARG A 39 17.08 -3.02 7.11
CA ARG A 39 16.41 -3.03 5.82
C ARG A 39 15.17 -3.88 5.91
N VAL A 40 14.02 -3.31 5.53
CA VAL A 40 12.78 -4.06 5.37
C VAL A 40 12.40 -4.10 3.91
N VAL A 41 12.08 -5.30 3.41
CA VAL A 41 11.56 -5.52 2.06
C VAL A 41 10.14 -6.03 2.19
N ILE A 42 9.22 -5.32 1.55
CA ILE A 42 7.79 -5.63 1.51
C ILE A 42 7.52 -6.33 0.18
N ASP A 43 7.13 -7.61 0.23
CA ASP A 43 6.84 -8.40 -0.96
C ASP A 43 5.36 -8.25 -1.32
N LEU A 44 5.10 -7.70 -2.50
CA LEU A 44 3.75 -7.43 -3.02
C LEU A 44 3.50 -8.24 -4.29
N LYS A 45 2.26 -8.69 -4.47
CA LYS A 45 1.83 -9.42 -5.67
C LYS A 45 1.98 -8.59 -6.95
N THR A 46 1.65 -7.30 -6.86
CA THR A 46 1.88 -6.30 -7.91
C THR A 46 2.40 -5.00 -7.29
N GLU A 47 2.75 -4.01 -8.09
CA GLU A 47 3.05 -2.67 -7.59
C GLU A 47 1.85 -2.08 -6.81
N ALA A 48 2.12 -1.34 -5.73
CA ALA A 48 1.12 -0.62 -4.94
C ALA A 48 1.51 0.85 -4.79
N ASP A 49 0.53 1.73 -4.93
CA ASP A 49 0.66 3.09 -4.42
C ASP A 49 0.78 3.05 -2.89
N TYR A 50 1.72 3.82 -2.35
CA TYR A 50 1.93 3.90 -0.91
C TYR A 50 2.16 5.33 -0.43
N SER A 51 1.91 5.53 0.86
CA SER A 51 2.34 6.72 1.59
C SER A 51 2.93 6.29 2.93
N TYR A 52 3.71 7.18 3.54
CA TYR A 52 4.26 6.92 4.85
C TYR A 52 4.36 8.19 5.69
N PHE A 53 4.41 8.01 7.00
CA PHE A 53 4.65 9.08 7.97
C PHE A 53 5.23 8.50 9.25
N THR A 54 5.81 9.37 10.09
CA THR A 54 6.35 8.98 11.39
C THR A 54 5.48 9.50 12.53
N LEU A 55 5.46 8.74 13.64
CA LEU A 55 4.86 9.15 14.90
C LEU A 55 5.94 9.13 15.98
N SER A 56 5.80 9.98 17.00
CA SER A 56 6.60 9.95 18.21
C SER A 56 5.76 9.46 19.41
N SER A 57 6.43 9.09 20.50
CA SER A 57 5.80 8.65 21.76
C SER A 57 4.84 7.45 21.63
N PRO A 58 5.30 6.23 21.30
CA PRO A 58 6.66 5.83 20.90
C PRO A 58 6.93 6.06 19.40
N GLU A 59 8.22 6.00 19.03
CA GLU A 59 8.70 6.15 17.65
C GLU A 59 8.14 5.05 16.75
N ARG A 60 7.46 5.45 15.67
CA ARG A 60 6.85 4.53 14.70
C ARG A 60 7.01 5.07 13.29
N LEU A 61 7.27 4.17 12.35
CA LEU A 61 7.05 4.42 10.93
C LEU A 61 5.74 3.75 10.54
N VAL A 62 4.84 4.50 9.91
CA VAL A 62 3.56 4.00 9.41
C VAL A 62 3.63 4.01 7.89
N VAL A 63 3.30 2.89 7.26
CA VAL A 63 3.23 2.74 5.80
C VAL A 63 1.83 2.29 5.42
N ASP A 64 1.19 3.05 4.56
CA ASP A 64 -0.13 2.74 4.01
C ASP A 64 0.01 2.26 2.56
N LEU A 65 -0.49 1.06 2.28
CA LEU A 65 -0.49 0.42 0.97
C LEU A 65 -1.91 0.45 0.39
N LYS A 66 -2.14 1.19 -0.69
CA LYS A 66 -3.48 1.30 -1.29
C LYS A 66 -3.87 0.03 -2.02
N ASN A 67 -5.17 -0.24 -2.08
CA ASN A 67 -5.79 -1.38 -2.78
C ASN A 67 -5.11 -2.74 -2.47
N THR A 68 -4.62 -2.89 -1.24
CA THR A 68 -3.80 -4.03 -0.83
C THR A 68 -4.48 -4.79 0.29
N THR A 69 -4.43 -6.12 0.24
CA THR A 69 -4.89 -7.02 1.30
C THR A 69 -3.71 -7.74 1.94
N LEU A 70 -3.89 -8.33 3.13
CA LEU A 70 -2.86 -9.13 3.79
C LEU A 70 -2.94 -10.59 3.33
N ASN A 71 -1.82 -11.14 2.86
CA ASN A 71 -1.66 -12.56 2.57
C ASN A 71 -0.44 -13.18 3.28
N THR A 72 -0.01 -12.56 4.38
CA THR A 72 1.11 -13.02 5.21
C THR A 72 0.79 -12.88 6.70
N LYS A 73 1.67 -13.37 7.58
CA LYS A 73 1.44 -13.35 9.03
C LYS A 73 2.04 -12.11 9.67
N LEU A 74 1.24 -11.44 10.50
CA LEU A 74 1.64 -10.34 11.38
C LEU A 74 1.00 -10.56 12.78
N PRO A 75 1.60 -10.05 13.86
CA PRO A 75 2.82 -9.25 13.90
C PRO A 75 4.10 -10.07 13.65
N LEU A 76 5.13 -9.41 13.13
CA LEU A 76 6.49 -9.93 12.99
C LEU A 76 7.38 -9.27 14.04
N LYS A 77 7.83 -10.04 15.03
CA LYS A 77 8.85 -9.59 15.98
C LYS A 77 10.23 -9.68 15.33
N VAL A 78 11.05 -8.66 15.54
CA VAL A 78 12.40 -8.57 14.97
C VAL A 78 13.42 -8.71 16.10
N ALA A 79 14.29 -9.70 16.00
CA ALA A 79 15.42 -9.88 16.91
C ALA A 79 16.64 -9.12 16.40
N ASP A 80 17.52 -8.72 17.32
CA ASP A 80 18.86 -8.20 17.04
C ASP A 80 18.93 -6.99 16.08
N SER A 81 17.84 -6.22 15.99
CA SER A 81 17.82 -4.97 15.26
C SER A 81 18.13 -3.80 16.18
N PRO A 82 18.97 -2.83 15.78
CA PRO A 82 19.17 -1.58 16.52
C PRO A 82 18.09 -0.52 16.22
N VAL A 83 17.14 -0.83 15.32
CA VAL A 83 16.17 0.14 14.78
C VAL A 83 14.74 -0.31 14.98
N LEU A 84 14.43 -1.56 14.70
CA LEU A 84 13.07 -2.08 14.54
C LEU A 84 12.77 -3.13 15.62
N GLU A 85 11.68 -2.96 16.36
CA GLU A 85 11.23 -3.91 17.37
C GLU A 85 10.24 -4.93 16.79
N GLN A 86 9.22 -4.43 16.09
CA GLN A 86 8.21 -5.26 15.46
C GLN A 86 7.52 -4.55 14.29
N ILE A 87 6.94 -5.35 13.40
CA ILE A 87 6.03 -4.89 12.35
C ILE A 87 4.66 -5.49 12.64
N ARG A 88 3.62 -4.67 12.67
CA ARG A 88 2.25 -5.11 12.93
C ARG A 88 1.24 -4.41 12.04
N ASN A 89 0.02 -4.92 12.04
CA ASN A 89 -1.10 -4.29 11.39
C ASN A 89 -1.71 -3.17 12.26
N SER A 90 -2.41 -2.25 11.60
CA SER A 90 -3.27 -1.25 12.25
C SER A 90 -4.49 -0.97 11.37
N SER A 91 -5.53 -0.37 11.95
CA SER A 91 -6.66 0.11 11.18
C SER A 91 -6.21 1.24 10.24
N PRO A 92 -6.47 1.12 8.91
CA PRO A 92 -6.24 2.19 7.96
C PRO A 92 -7.32 3.27 8.10
N PRO A 93 -7.06 4.51 7.64
CA PRO A 93 -8.05 5.59 7.64
C PRO A 93 -9.06 5.41 6.50
N GLU A 94 -8.65 4.74 5.42
CA GLU A 94 -9.41 4.56 4.20
C GLU A 94 -9.70 3.08 3.93
N LYS A 95 -10.87 2.79 3.36
CA LYS A 95 -11.21 1.44 2.91
C LYS A 95 -10.28 1.00 1.79
N GLY A 96 -9.93 -0.29 1.76
CA GLY A 96 -9.04 -0.85 0.73
C GLY A 96 -7.55 -0.55 0.93
N THR A 97 -7.19 0.23 1.95
CA THR A 97 -5.79 0.46 2.33
C THR A 97 -5.34 -0.56 3.37
N TYR A 98 -4.12 -1.07 3.25
CA TYR A 98 -3.49 -1.88 4.30
C TYR A 98 -2.43 -1.05 5.03
N ARG A 99 -2.57 -0.92 6.34
CA ARG A 99 -1.64 -0.14 7.17
C ARG A 99 -0.68 -1.04 7.94
N LEU A 100 0.61 -0.85 7.67
CA LEU A 100 1.72 -1.42 8.44
C LEU A 100 2.23 -0.37 9.44
N VAL A 101 2.49 -0.83 10.65
CA VAL A 101 3.17 -0.03 11.69
C VAL A 101 4.45 -0.74 12.06
N PHE A 102 5.55 -0.05 11.85
CA PHE A 102 6.89 -0.43 12.24
C PHE A 102 7.17 0.26 13.58
N GLU A 103 7.25 -0.50 14.66
CA GLU A 103 7.59 0.03 15.98
C GLU A 103 9.11 0.13 16.11
N LEU A 104 9.60 1.33 16.38
CA LEU A 104 11.01 1.65 16.30
C LEU A 104 11.60 1.86 17.70
N GLN A 105 12.85 1.45 17.86
CA GLN A 105 13.60 1.66 19.10
C GLN A 105 14.11 3.10 19.24
N ARG A 106 14.20 3.82 18.11
CA ARG A 106 14.70 5.20 18.03
C ARG A 106 14.11 5.92 16.84
N LYS A 107 14.19 7.26 16.87
CA LYS A 107 13.82 8.10 15.74
C LYS A 107 14.75 7.82 14.56
N VAL A 108 14.17 7.67 13.38
CA VAL A 108 14.89 7.47 12.11
C VAL A 108 14.39 8.41 11.03
N ASN A 109 15.20 8.57 9.98
CA ASN A 109 14.76 9.12 8.69
C ASN A 109 14.68 7.94 7.71
N PRO A 110 13.47 7.42 7.42
CA PRO A 110 13.28 6.19 6.65
C PRO A 110 13.71 6.30 5.18
#